data_AF-A0A957YTY9-F1
#
_entry.id   AF-A0A957YTY9-F1
#
_cell.length_a   1.000
_cell.length_b   1.000
_cell.length_c   1.000
_cell.angle_alpha   90.00
_cell.angle_beta   90.00
_cell.angle_gamma   90.00
#
_symmetry.space_group_name_H-M   'P 1'
#
loop_
_entity.id
_entity.type
_entity.pdbx_description
1 polymer ?
#
loop_
_entity_poly.entity_id
_entity_poly.type
_entity_poly.pdbx_seq_one_letter_code
_entity_poly.pdbx_strand_id
1 'polypeptide(L)'
;MILSYPHSRAAILCFGGWGLQVMFHLLPRLQAAQEQRSALGGSSSANLGKLTSFGAILADPMLTAQGHAHFTIRQPKTEQPLPPFYIEKILNRFDRERERTDDGAGLLTAAERRAQALLRMTEPMLTTLQTPGRHFSAPANGLVPEGRTASKGVRRATRADLFHTALLHAEPIARLLETNLLDPIRQDDLVDDDPFVQTTLYVIAPLYEPLTSALIWPILARLMNRIG
;
A
#
# COMPACT_ATOMS: atom_id res chain seq x y z
N MET A 1 -35.97 0.72 -19.23
CA MET A 1 -34.59 0.30 -19.53
C MET A 1 -33.85 0.27 -18.20
N ILE A 2 -33.74 -0.90 -17.57
CA ILE A 2 -33.07 -1.02 -16.26
C ILE A 2 -31.58 -0.96 -16.55
N LEU A 3 -30.97 0.19 -16.28
CA LEU A 3 -29.52 0.33 -16.24
C LEU A 3 -29.03 -0.56 -15.09
N SER A 4 -28.40 -1.68 -15.42
CA SER A 4 -27.67 -2.51 -14.47
C SER A 4 -26.49 -1.71 -13.91
N TYR A 5 -26.72 -0.97 -12.83
CA TYR A 5 -25.64 -0.36 -12.08
C TYR A 5 -24.74 -1.47 -11.54
N PRO A 6 -23.41 -1.42 -11.76
CA PRO A 6 -22.53 -2.36 -11.08
C PRO A 6 -22.54 -2.00 -9.59
N HIS A 7 -23.24 -2.81 -8.79
CA HIS A 7 -23.22 -2.81 -7.32
C HIS A 7 -21.85 -3.24 -6.76
N SER A 8 -20.83 -3.36 -7.61
CA SER A 8 -19.48 -3.77 -7.23
C SER A 8 -18.68 -2.57 -6.77
N ARG A 9 -18.08 -2.70 -5.60
CA ARG A 9 -17.09 -1.77 -5.04
C ARG A 9 -15.73 -2.47 -5.00
N ALA A 10 -14.65 -1.72 -5.15
CA ALA A 10 -13.31 -2.26 -5.19
C ALA A 10 -12.43 -1.65 -4.10
N ALA A 11 -12.06 -2.46 -3.12
CA ALA A 11 -10.98 -2.12 -2.20
C ALA A 11 -9.70 -2.76 -2.70
N ILE A 12 -8.65 -1.98 -2.93
CA ILE A 12 -7.39 -2.47 -3.49
C ILE A 12 -6.30 -2.31 -2.44
N LEU A 13 -5.89 -3.44 -1.86
CA LEU A 13 -4.82 -3.50 -0.86
C LEU A 13 -3.52 -3.98 -1.51
N CYS A 14 -2.59 -3.05 -1.61
CA CYS A 14 -1.29 -3.20 -2.23
C CYS A 14 -0.21 -3.47 -1.18
N PHE A 15 0.69 -4.40 -1.45
CA PHE A 15 1.80 -4.73 -0.57
C PHE A 15 3.14 -4.41 -1.25
N GLY A 16 4.01 -3.72 -0.53
CA GLY A 16 5.39 -3.46 -0.92
C GLY A 16 5.57 -2.60 -2.17
N GLY A 17 6.75 -2.69 -2.77
CA GLY A 17 7.13 -1.88 -3.94
C GLY A 17 6.30 -2.22 -5.17
N TRP A 18 6.06 -3.51 -5.43
CA TRP A 18 5.19 -3.93 -6.52
C TRP A 18 3.76 -3.43 -6.34
N GLY A 19 3.21 -3.51 -5.14
CA GLY A 19 1.90 -2.99 -4.81
C GLY A 19 1.81 -1.48 -5.10
N LEU A 20 2.81 -0.70 -4.67
CA LEU A 20 2.89 0.73 -5.01
C LEU A 20 2.91 0.97 -6.52
N GLN A 21 3.68 0.17 -7.25
CA GLN A 21 3.75 0.29 -8.70
C GLN A 21 2.38 0.06 -9.35
N VAL A 22 1.64 -0.97 -8.94
CA VAL A 22 0.30 -1.24 -9.46
C VAL A 22 -0.69 -0.15 -9.04
N MET A 23 -0.67 0.29 -7.79
CA MET A 23 -1.53 1.37 -7.31
C MET A 23 -1.35 2.64 -8.16
N PHE A 24 -0.11 3.07 -8.38
CA PHE A 24 0.19 4.26 -9.16
C PHE A 24 0.10 4.06 -10.68
N HIS A 25 0.00 2.81 -11.14
CA HIS A 25 -0.38 2.50 -12.51
C HIS A 25 -1.91 2.64 -12.70
N LEU A 26 -2.71 2.16 -11.76
CA LEU A 26 -4.17 2.14 -11.87
C LEU A 26 -4.81 3.49 -11.57
N LEU A 27 -4.34 4.19 -10.53
CA LEU A 27 -4.98 5.42 -10.05
C LEU A 27 -5.14 6.53 -11.12
N PRO A 28 -4.10 6.94 -11.87
CA PRO A 28 -4.28 7.98 -12.91
C PRO A 28 -5.20 7.53 -14.05
N ARG A 29 -5.28 6.22 -14.33
CA ARG A 29 -6.19 5.66 -15.34
C ARG A 29 -7.64 5.71 -14.87
N LEU A 30 -7.87 5.44 -13.57
CA LEU A 30 -9.18 5.59 -12.95
C LEU A 30 -9.64 7.05 -12.97
N GLN A 31 -8.74 7.99 -12.63
CA GLN A 31 -9.01 9.43 -12.67
C GLN A 31 -9.36 9.89 -14.08
N ALA A 32 -8.57 9.52 -15.09
CA ALA A 32 -8.84 9.86 -16.49
C ALA A 32 -10.17 9.26 -16.99
N ALA A 33 -10.48 8.02 -16.63
CA ALA A 33 -11.76 7.40 -16.98
C ALA A 33 -12.96 8.12 -16.33
N GLN A 34 -12.81 8.56 -15.08
CA GLN A 34 -13.83 9.37 -14.39
C GLN A 34 -14.01 10.73 -15.07
N GLU A 35 -12.92 11.42 -15.42
CA GLU A 35 -12.95 12.70 -16.13
C GLU A 35 -13.67 12.58 -17.49
N GLN A 36 -13.35 11.55 -18.28
CA GLN A 36 -14.00 11.29 -19.56
C GLN A 36 -15.50 11.03 -19.39
N ARG A 37 -15.91 10.26 -18.37
CA ARG A 37 -17.32 10.01 -18.07
C ARG A 37 -18.06 11.28 -17.66
N SER A 38 -17.44 12.12 -16.84
CA SER A 38 -18.01 13.42 -16.45
C SER A 38 -18.18 14.34 -17.67
N ALA A 39 -17.21 14.38 -18.58
CA ALA A 39 -17.25 15.20 -19.79
C ALA A 39 -18.35 14.78 -20.78
N LEU A 40 -18.69 13.50 -20.84
CA LEU A 40 -19.76 12.95 -21.69
C LEU A 40 -21.18 13.16 -21.12
N GLY A 41 -21.33 13.95 -20.05
CA GLY A 41 -22.64 14.21 -19.44
C GLY A 41 -23.20 13.03 -18.66
N GLY A 42 -22.37 12.06 -18.27
CA GLY A 42 -22.74 10.89 -17.46
C GLY A 42 -23.02 11.21 -15.99
N SER A 43 -23.76 12.29 -15.70
CA SER A 43 -24.10 12.75 -14.35
C SER A 43 -25.00 11.78 -13.57
N SER A 44 -25.62 10.80 -14.24
CA SER A 44 -26.35 9.69 -13.60
C SER A 44 -25.49 8.45 -13.31
N SER A 45 -24.20 8.50 -13.63
CA SER A 45 -23.30 7.34 -13.54
C SER A 45 -22.46 7.41 -12.25
N ALA A 46 -22.33 6.27 -11.55
CA ALA A 46 -21.64 6.20 -10.27
C ALA A 46 -20.19 6.70 -10.34
N ASN A 47 -19.75 7.49 -9.35
CA ASN A 47 -18.43 8.09 -9.28
C ASN A 47 -17.38 7.02 -8.96
N LEU A 48 -16.52 6.70 -9.93
CA LEU A 48 -15.49 5.67 -9.81
C LEU A 48 -14.52 5.90 -8.64
N GLY A 49 -14.25 7.16 -8.29
CA GLY A 49 -13.42 7.54 -7.15
C GLY A 49 -14.08 7.30 -5.80
N LYS A 50 -15.42 7.25 -5.75
CA LYS A 50 -16.18 6.81 -4.57
C LYS A 50 -16.36 5.28 -4.51
N LEU A 51 -16.27 4.61 -5.66
CA LEU A 51 -16.43 3.15 -5.72
C LEU A 51 -15.14 2.37 -5.49
N THR A 52 -14.00 3.06 -5.54
CA THR A 52 -12.67 2.44 -5.49
C THR A 52 -11.82 3.10 -4.42
N SER A 53 -11.22 2.28 -3.56
CA SER A 53 -10.25 2.74 -2.58
C SER A 53 -8.93 2.00 -2.75
N PHE A 54 -7.84 2.67 -2.40
CA PHE A 54 -6.49 2.11 -2.44
C PHE A 54 -5.86 2.21 -1.07
N GLY A 55 -5.08 1.20 -0.69
CA GLY A 55 -4.22 1.21 0.48
C GLY A 55 -2.92 0.47 0.18
N ALA A 56 -1.82 0.92 0.76
CA ALA A 56 -0.50 0.32 0.57
C ALA A 56 0.13 -0.02 1.92
N ILE A 57 0.57 -1.27 2.09
CA ILE A 57 1.30 -1.74 3.27
C ILE A 57 2.77 -1.89 2.89
N LEU A 58 3.63 -1.16 3.60
CA LEU A 58 5.03 -0.98 3.24
C LEU A 58 5.94 -1.34 4.41
N ALA A 59 6.66 -2.46 4.27
CA ALA A 59 7.69 -2.89 5.20
C ALA A 59 8.91 -1.97 5.15
N ASP A 60 9.44 -1.56 6.31
CA ASP A 60 10.80 -1.02 6.36
C ASP A 60 11.77 -2.20 6.47
N PRO A 61 12.72 -2.36 5.53
CA PRO A 61 13.69 -3.42 5.63
C PRO A 61 14.75 -3.20 6.70
N MET A 62 14.87 -2.01 7.27
CA MET A 62 15.83 -1.71 8.34
C MET A 62 15.14 -1.63 9.69
N LEU A 63 15.82 -2.09 10.73
CA LEU A 63 15.38 -1.86 12.10
C LEU A 63 15.56 -0.38 12.45
N THR A 64 14.68 0.15 13.31
CA THR A 64 14.83 1.49 13.87
C THR A 64 16.08 1.57 14.76
N ALA A 65 16.47 2.79 15.16
CA ALA A 65 17.54 3.00 16.14
C ALA A 65 17.30 2.25 17.47
N GLN A 66 16.03 2.02 17.83
CA GLN A 66 15.63 1.25 19.02
C GLN A 66 15.61 -0.28 18.77
N GLY A 67 15.98 -0.74 17.57
CA GLY A 67 15.96 -2.15 17.22
C GLY A 67 14.56 -2.70 16.96
N HIS A 68 13.62 -1.86 16.52
CA HIS A 68 12.27 -2.31 16.20
C HIS A 68 12.13 -2.59 14.71
N ALA A 69 11.44 -3.68 14.39
CA ALA A 69 10.92 -3.91 13.05
C ALA A 69 9.63 -3.12 12.91
N HIS A 70 9.40 -2.52 11.74
CA HIS A 70 8.20 -1.71 11.54
C HIS A 70 7.73 -1.69 10.09
N PHE A 71 6.46 -1.30 9.91
CA PHE A 71 5.88 -1.04 8.62
C PHE A 71 4.84 0.08 8.71
N THR A 72 4.48 0.64 7.56
CA THR A 72 3.49 1.70 7.46
C THR A 72 2.33 1.30 6.55
N ILE A 73 1.18 1.90 6.79
CA ILE A 73 0.02 1.82 5.92
C ILE A 73 -0.19 3.21 5.33
N ARG A 74 -0.30 3.29 4.01
CA ARG A 74 -0.40 4.54 3.26
C ARG A 74 -1.60 4.50 2.32
N GLN A 75 -2.12 5.66 1.96
CA GLN A 75 -3.08 5.85 0.87
C GLN A 75 -2.56 6.89 -0.11
N PRO A 76 -2.96 6.82 -1.39
CA PRO A 76 -2.70 7.91 -2.31
C PRO A 76 -3.49 9.16 -1.89
N LYS A 77 -2.88 10.33 -2.06
CA LYS A 77 -3.60 11.61 -1.94
C LYS A 77 -4.60 11.71 -3.08
N THR A 78 -5.89 11.84 -2.75
CA THR A 78 -6.98 11.91 -3.73
C THR A 78 -7.25 13.33 -4.21
N GLU A 79 -6.84 14.34 -3.44
CA GLU A 79 -7.01 15.77 -3.76
C GLU A 79 -6.11 16.26 -4.90
N GLN A 80 -5.05 15.51 -5.21
CA GLN A 80 -4.08 15.86 -6.26
C GLN A 80 -4.18 14.85 -7.41
N PRO A 81 -4.64 15.25 -8.61
CA PRO A 81 -4.68 14.35 -9.75
C PRO A 81 -3.26 13.96 -10.15
N LEU A 82 -3.06 12.68 -10.45
CA LEU A 82 -1.79 12.18 -10.94
C LEU A 82 -1.72 12.33 -12.46
N PRO A 83 -0.56 12.73 -13.01
CA PRO A 83 -0.42 12.80 -14.45
C PRO A 83 -0.52 11.40 -15.08
N PRO A 84 -0.98 11.28 -16.33
CA PRO A 84 -0.88 10.04 -17.08
C PRO A 84 0.56 9.51 -17.10
N PHE A 85 0.68 8.20 -17.01
CA PHE A 85 1.96 7.47 -16.97
C PHE A 85 2.90 7.89 -15.81
N TYR A 86 2.32 8.31 -14.68
CA TYR A 86 3.07 8.78 -13.51
C TYR A 86 4.15 7.78 -13.06
N ILE A 87 3.75 6.53 -12.84
CA ILE A 87 4.67 5.50 -12.35
C ILE A 87 5.71 5.11 -13.39
N GLU A 88 5.35 5.06 -14.67
CA GLU A 88 6.25 4.73 -15.76
C GLU A 88 7.36 5.79 -15.90
N LYS A 89 7.03 7.08 -15.71
CA LYS A 89 8.01 8.17 -15.67
C LYS A 89 8.96 8.04 -14.48
N ILE A 90 8.44 7.65 -13.31
CA ILE A 90 9.26 7.40 -12.10
C ILE A 90 10.21 6.23 -12.31
N LEU A 91 9.72 5.11 -12.84
CA LEU A 91 10.53 3.91 -13.11
C LEU A 91 11.64 4.20 -14.14
N ASN A 92 11.32 4.91 -15.22
CA ASN A 92 12.32 5.33 -16.22
C ASN A 92 13.41 6.22 -15.60
N ARG A 93 13.04 7.11 -14.66
CA ARG A 93 14.00 7.94 -13.94
C ARG A 93 14.87 7.09 -12.99
N PHE A 94 14.26 6.16 -12.26
CA PHE A 94 14.95 5.24 -11.37
C PHE A 94 15.99 4.40 -12.11
N ASP A 95 15.65 3.82 -13.26
CA ASP A 95 16.58 2.99 -14.03
C ASP A 95 17.81 3.79 -14.50
N ARG A 96 17.64 5.08 -14.85
CA ARG A 96 18.75 5.99 -15.19
C ARG A 96 19.62 6.38 -14.00
N GLU A 97 19.02 6.54 -12.81
CA GLU A 97 19.75 6.92 -11.58
C GLU A 97 20.49 5.72 -10.95
N ARG A 98 19.96 4.51 -11.13
CA ARG A 98 20.55 3.25 -10.65
C ARG A 98 21.90 2.94 -11.28
N GLU A 99 22.14 3.37 -12.51
CA GLU A 99 23.44 3.27 -13.18
C GLU A 99 24.54 4.13 -12.50
N ARG A 100 24.18 5.01 -11.56
CA ARG A 100 25.09 6.00 -10.98
C ARG A 100 25.43 5.82 -9.50
N THR A 101 24.72 5.00 -8.73
CA THR A 101 24.90 4.88 -7.27
C THR A 101 24.75 3.45 -6.77
N ASP A 102 25.85 2.84 -6.31
CA ASP A 102 25.87 1.50 -5.68
C ASP A 102 26.43 1.53 -4.24
N ASP A 103 26.21 2.62 -3.50
CA ASP A 103 26.92 2.86 -2.22
C ASP A 103 26.16 2.50 -0.93
N GLY A 104 24.98 1.88 -1.02
CA GLY A 104 24.20 1.44 0.17
C GLY A 104 23.81 -0.03 0.17
N ALA A 105 24.27 -0.80 -0.81
CA ALA A 105 23.57 -1.98 -1.33
C ALA A 105 23.80 -3.30 -0.58
N GLY A 106 24.72 -3.37 0.39
CA GLY A 106 25.21 -4.66 0.90
C GLY A 106 24.21 -5.51 1.69
N LEU A 107 23.20 -4.91 2.33
CA LEU A 107 22.27 -5.62 3.22
C LEU A 107 20.92 -5.97 2.58
N LEU A 108 20.44 -5.12 1.68
CA LEU A 108 19.10 -5.22 1.13
C LEU A 108 19.08 -6.14 -0.09
N THR A 109 17.98 -6.85 -0.30
CA THR A 109 17.75 -7.55 -1.57
C THR A 109 17.50 -6.55 -2.70
N ALA A 110 17.67 -6.96 -3.96
CA ALA A 110 17.39 -6.11 -5.12
C ALA A 110 15.93 -5.60 -5.12
N ALA A 111 14.98 -6.44 -4.68
CA ALA A 111 13.58 -6.08 -4.57
C ALA A 111 13.33 -5.02 -3.48
N GLU A 112 13.97 -5.15 -2.31
CA GLU A 112 13.89 -4.16 -1.22
C GLU A 112 14.48 -2.82 -1.62
N ARG A 113 15.63 -2.81 -2.30
CA ARG A 113 16.23 -1.57 -2.82
C ARG A 113 15.29 -0.85 -3.77
N ARG A 114 14.68 -1.60 -4.70
CA ARG A 114 13.70 -1.05 -5.65
C ARG A 114 12.46 -0.53 -4.92
N ALA A 115 11.91 -1.29 -3.98
CA ALA A 115 10.74 -0.89 -3.21
C ALA A 115 10.98 0.38 -2.39
N GLN A 116 12.12 0.48 -1.70
CA GLN A 116 12.49 1.69 -0.96
C GLN A 116 12.70 2.90 -1.88
N ALA A 117 13.38 2.73 -3.01
CA ALA A 117 13.57 3.82 -3.96
C ALA A 117 12.24 4.31 -4.53
N LEU A 118 11.36 3.38 -4.89
CA LEU A 118 10.02 3.71 -5.38
C LEU A 118 9.19 4.44 -4.31
N LEU A 119 9.25 3.99 -3.05
CA LEU A 119 8.60 4.67 -1.94
C LEU A 119 9.11 6.12 -1.80
N ARG A 120 10.44 6.33 -1.78
CA ARG A 120 11.01 7.69 -1.70
C ARG A 120 10.54 8.61 -2.82
N MET A 121 10.44 8.09 -4.05
CA MET A 121 10.02 8.88 -5.21
C MET A 121 8.52 9.16 -5.23
N THR A 122 7.71 8.34 -4.55
CA THR A 122 6.24 8.44 -4.53
C THR A 122 5.68 8.97 -3.21
N GLU A 123 6.50 9.12 -2.18
CA GLU A 123 6.14 9.63 -0.86
C GLU A 123 5.33 10.94 -0.89
N PRO A 124 5.64 11.94 -1.75
CA PRO A 124 4.86 13.18 -1.81
C PRO A 124 3.38 12.95 -2.15
N MET A 125 3.07 11.86 -2.84
CA MET A 125 1.71 11.48 -3.28
C MET A 125 1.02 10.53 -2.30
N LEU A 126 1.64 10.22 -1.16
CA LEU A 126 1.12 9.30 -0.16
C LEU A 126 0.77 10.04 1.13
N THR A 127 -0.29 9.59 1.79
CA THR A 127 -0.67 9.98 3.15
C THR A 127 -0.60 8.74 4.04
N THR A 128 -0.04 8.88 5.25
CA THR A 128 0.01 7.78 6.20
C THR A 128 -1.34 7.58 6.87
N LEU A 129 -1.86 6.36 6.79
CA LEU A 129 -2.95 5.88 7.63
C LEU A 129 -2.34 5.41 8.96
N GLN A 130 -1.97 6.34 9.83
CA GLN A 130 -1.56 6.01 11.19
C GLN A 130 -2.14 7.05 12.13
N THR A 131 -2.49 6.63 13.34
CA THR A 131 -2.74 7.56 14.44
C THR A 131 -1.48 8.42 14.64
N PRO A 132 -1.57 9.75 14.82
CA PRO A 132 -0.41 10.61 14.93
C PRO A 132 0.62 10.06 15.94
N GLY A 133 1.84 9.82 15.47
CA GLY A 133 2.98 9.37 16.29
C GLY A 133 3.14 7.86 16.52
N ARG A 134 2.36 6.97 15.87
CA ARG A 134 2.50 5.52 16.04
C ARG A 134 2.73 4.77 14.72
N HIS A 135 3.96 4.30 14.52
CA HIS A 135 4.24 3.25 13.53
C HIS A 135 3.85 1.87 14.08
N PHE A 136 3.42 0.96 13.20
CA PHE A 136 3.27 -0.45 13.57
C PHE A 136 4.67 -1.03 13.74
N SER A 137 5.10 -1.14 14.99
CA SER A 137 6.46 -1.52 15.32
C SER A 137 6.50 -2.43 16.53
N ALA A 138 7.50 -3.31 16.56
CA ALA A 138 7.76 -4.19 17.68
C ALA A 138 9.27 -4.46 17.80
N PRO A 139 9.78 -4.80 19.00
CA PRO A 139 11.16 -5.24 19.18
C PRO A 139 11.51 -6.39 18.23
N ALA A 140 12.71 -6.34 17.65
CA ALA A 140 13.14 -7.28 16.63
C ALA A 140 14.59 -7.72 16.85
N ASN A 141 14.88 -8.93 16.39
CA ASN A 141 16.23 -9.48 16.45
C ASN A 141 17.08 -8.91 15.32
N GLY A 142 16.52 -8.91 14.10
CA GLY A 142 17.18 -8.48 12.88
C GLY A 142 18.38 -9.34 12.49
N LEU A 143 18.97 -9.01 11.34
CA LEU A 143 20.21 -9.59 10.81
C LEU A 143 21.29 -8.50 10.77
N VAL A 144 22.48 -8.88 11.18
CA VAL A 144 23.70 -8.06 11.10
C VAL A 144 24.40 -8.35 9.76
N PRO A 145 24.97 -7.36 9.05
CA PRO A 145 25.73 -7.61 7.83
C PRO A 145 26.95 -8.50 8.11
N GLU A 146 27.15 -9.53 7.29
CA GLU A 146 28.40 -10.32 7.30
C GLU A 146 29.55 -9.48 6.70
N GLY A 147 30.72 -9.53 7.33
CA GLY A 147 31.98 -9.04 6.75
C GLY A 147 32.28 -7.53 6.82
N ARG A 148 31.39 -6.69 7.38
CA ARG A 148 31.73 -5.31 7.79
C ARG A 148 31.72 -5.26 9.31
N THR A 149 32.74 -4.64 9.93
CA THR A 149 32.65 -4.25 11.35
C THR A 149 31.33 -3.54 11.52
N ALA A 150 30.38 -4.17 12.22
CA ALA A 150 29.02 -3.69 12.33
C ALA A 150 29.07 -2.20 12.67
N SER A 151 28.69 -1.33 11.74
CA SER A 151 28.44 0.06 12.09
C SER A 151 27.38 -0.02 13.18
N LYS A 152 27.79 0.30 14.42
CA LYS A 152 26.98 0.11 15.62
C LYS A 152 25.56 0.61 15.34
N GLY A 153 24.60 -0.31 15.21
CA GLY A 153 23.18 0.01 15.09
C GLY A 153 22.48 -0.31 13.77
N VAL A 154 23.16 -0.70 12.69
CA VAL A 154 22.48 -0.98 11.41
C VAL A 154 22.14 -2.47 11.28
N ARG A 155 20.86 -2.82 11.52
CA ARG A 155 20.33 -4.19 11.40
C ARG A 155 19.20 -4.25 10.36
N ARG A 156 19.17 -5.29 9.54
CA ARG A 156 18.07 -5.56 8.60
C ARG A 156 16.97 -6.35 9.30
N ALA A 157 15.71 -6.02 9.09
CA ALA A 157 14.59 -6.79 9.59
C ALA A 157 14.54 -8.19 8.95
N THR A 158 14.03 -9.18 9.68
CA THR A 158 13.73 -10.50 9.13
C THR A 158 12.25 -10.65 8.79
N ARG A 159 11.93 -11.71 8.02
CA ARG A 159 10.54 -12.12 7.78
C ARG A 159 9.81 -12.42 9.08
N ALA A 160 10.49 -13.08 10.03
CA ALA A 160 9.93 -13.41 11.33
C ALA A 160 9.62 -12.14 12.14
N ASP A 161 10.52 -11.16 12.13
CA ASP A 161 10.30 -9.88 12.84
C ASP A 161 9.05 -9.16 12.29
N LEU A 162 8.90 -9.08 10.97
CA LEU A 162 7.75 -8.43 10.31
C LEU A 162 6.44 -9.21 10.53
N PHE A 163 6.49 -10.54 10.42
CA PHE A 163 5.34 -11.40 10.70
C PHE A 163 4.86 -11.22 12.15
N HIS A 164 5.79 -11.24 13.12
CA HIS A 164 5.47 -11.04 14.52
C HIS A 164 4.91 -9.65 14.80
N THR A 165 5.52 -8.61 14.22
CA THR A 165 5.02 -7.22 14.33
C THR A 165 3.59 -7.13 13.78
N ALA A 166 3.29 -7.77 12.65
CA ALA A 166 1.95 -7.77 12.07
C ALA A 166 0.94 -8.53 12.94
N LEU A 167 1.32 -9.66 13.54
CA LEU A 167 0.46 -10.39 14.47
C LEU A 167 0.11 -9.56 15.71
N LEU A 168 1.10 -8.90 16.32
CA LEU A 168 0.89 -8.06 17.50
C LEU A 168 -0.09 -6.91 17.22
N HIS A 169 -0.05 -6.36 16.01
CA HIS A 169 -0.87 -5.22 15.60
C HIS A 169 -2.05 -5.60 14.70
N ALA A 170 -2.40 -6.88 14.59
CA ALA A 170 -3.37 -7.34 13.58
C ALA A 170 -4.74 -6.69 13.73
N GLU A 171 -5.25 -6.57 14.97
CA GLU A 171 -6.54 -5.93 15.26
C GLU A 171 -6.57 -4.44 14.92
N PRO A 172 -5.64 -3.59 15.42
CA PRO A 172 -5.66 -2.17 15.06
C PRO A 172 -5.43 -1.95 13.56
N ILE A 173 -4.67 -2.80 12.88
CA ILE A 173 -4.50 -2.75 11.43
C ILE A 173 -5.82 -3.06 10.72
N ALA A 174 -6.50 -4.15 11.09
CA ALA A 174 -7.76 -4.53 10.46
C ALA A 174 -8.82 -3.45 10.62
N ARG A 175 -8.92 -2.83 11.81
CA ARG A 175 -9.82 -1.70 12.05
C ARG A 175 -9.46 -0.48 11.19
N LEU A 176 -8.18 -0.14 11.13
CA LEU A 176 -7.72 0.98 10.32
C LEU A 176 -8.03 0.76 8.82
N LEU A 177 -7.79 -0.45 8.32
CA LEU A 177 -8.10 -0.81 6.93
C LEU A 177 -9.61 -0.82 6.67
N GLU A 178 -10.42 -1.35 7.58
CA GLU A 178 -11.88 -1.28 7.46
C GLU A 178 -12.34 0.19 7.33
N THR A 179 -11.97 1.03 8.28
CA THR A 179 -12.43 2.44 8.33
C THR A 179 -11.94 3.29 7.15
N ASN A 180 -10.73 3.05 6.64
CA ASN A 180 -10.14 3.92 5.61
C ASN A 180 -10.20 3.32 4.19
N LEU A 181 -10.39 2.01 4.06
CA LEU A 181 -10.41 1.32 2.78
C LEU A 181 -11.80 0.79 2.44
N LEU A 182 -12.52 0.19 3.40
CA LEU A 182 -13.78 -0.52 3.11
C LEU A 182 -15.00 0.35 3.36
N ASP A 183 -15.07 1.01 4.51
CA ASP A 183 -16.24 1.82 4.88
C ASP A 183 -16.51 2.97 3.90
N PRO A 184 -15.50 3.71 3.39
CA PRO A 184 -15.76 4.83 2.47
C PRO A 184 -16.42 4.43 1.16
N ILE A 185 -16.18 3.20 0.69
CA ILE A 185 -16.78 2.67 -0.54
C ILE A 185 -18.10 1.92 -0.27
N ARG A 186 -18.39 1.56 0.99
CA ARG A 186 -19.66 0.97 1.45
C ARG A 186 -20.71 2.04 1.73
N GLN A 187 -20.32 3.19 2.27
CA GLN A 187 -21.20 4.30 2.67
C GLN A 187 -21.54 5.25 1.51
N ASP A 188 -21.56 4.77 0.26
CA ASP A 188 -21.90 5.63 -0.89
C ASP A 188 -23.42 5.80 -0.98
N ASP A 189 -23.91 7.00 -0.68
CA ASP A 189 -25.33 7.46 -0.65
C ASP A 189 -26.10 7.32 -1.99
N LEU A 190 -25.59 6.57 -2.98
CA LEU A 190 -26.30 6.39 -4.25
C LEU A 190 -27.62 5.62 -4.05
N VAL A 191 -27.71 4.79 -3.01
CA VAL A 191 -28.94 4.17 -2.50
C VAL A 191 -28.74 3.96 -0.99
N ASP A 192 -29.39 4.78 -0.16
CA ASP A 192 -29.50 4.50 1.28
C ASP A 192 -30.08 3.10 1.47
N ASP A 193 -29.42 2.26 2.30
CA ASP A 193 -29.84 0.90 2.61
C ASP A 193 -29.91 -0.09 1.42
N ASP A 194 -29.01 -0.03 0.43
CA ASP A 194 -28.86 -1.14 -0.54
C ASP A 194 -28.17 -2.36 0.12
N PRO A 195 -28.91 -3.45 0.41
CA PRO A 195 -28.34 -4.61 1.08
C PRO A 195 -27.48 -5.49 0.15
N PHE A 196 -27.32 -5.12 -1.13
CA PHE A 196 -26.64 -5.91 -2.15
C PHE A 196 -25.32 -5.31 -2.66
N VAL A 197 -24.75 -4.31 -1.98
CA VAL A 197 -23.44 -3.75 -2.35
C VAL A 197 -22.33 -4.78 -2.11
N GLN A 198 -21.81 -5.36 -3.20
CA GLN A 198 -20.72 -6.32 -3.14
C GLN A 198 -19.37 -5.57 -3.10
N THR A 199 -18.73 -5.52 -1.94
CA THR A 199 -17.34 -5.06 -1.83
C THR A 199 -16.37 -6.19 -2.15
N THR A 200 -15.58 -6.03 -3.22
CA THR A 200 -14.48 -6.95 -3.55
C THR A 200 -13.17 -6.39 -3.04
N LEU A 201 -12.45 -7.16 -2.22
CA LEU A 201 -11.10 -6.85 -1.78
C LEU A 201 -10.08 -7.49 -2.74
N TYR A 202 -9.40 -6.66 -3.53
CA TYR A 202 -8.26 -7.06 -4.35
C TYR A 202 -6.98 -6.93 -3.56
N VAL A 203 -6.23 -8.04 -3.44
CA VAL A 203 -4.93 -8.05 -2.77
C VAL A 203 -3.83 -8.16 -3.82
N ILE A 204 -2.99 -7.14 -3.92
CA ILE A 204 -1.82 -7.14 -4.81
C ILE A 204 -0.59 -7.33 -3.94
N ALA A 205 -0.03 -8.54 -3.93
CA ALA A 205 1.08 -8.86 -3.07
C ALA A 205 2.21 -9.62 -3.78
N PRO A 206 3.45 -9.05 -3.81
CA PRO A 206 4.60 -9.73 -4.38
C PRO A 206 5.17 -10.77 -3.41
N LEU A 207 5.18 -12.04 -3.80
CA LEU A 207 5.81 -13.10 -3.00
C LEU A 207 7.35 -13.06 -3.04
N TYR A 208 7.92 -12.36 -4.03
CA TYR A 208 9.37 -12.19 -4.17
C TYR A 208 9.95 -11.05 -3.31
N GLU A 209 9.11 -10.21 -2.67
CA GLU A 209 9.54 -9.23 -1.67
C GLU A 209 9.41 -9.86 -0.27
N PRO A 210 10.50 -10.40 0.31
CA PRO A 210 10.39 -11.33 1.43
C PRO A 210 9.74 -10.71 2.67
N LEU A 211 10.10 -9.48 3.03
CA LEU A 211 9.57 -8.79 4.20
C LEU A 211 8.11 -8.41 4.04
N THR A 212 7.78 -7.82 2.89
CA THR A 212 6.41 -7.51 2.49
C THR A 212 5.53 -8.76 2.51
N SER A 213 6.01 -9.88 1.96
CA SER A 213 5.25 -11.14 1.90
C SER A 213 4.89 -11.68 3.27
N ALA A 214 5.71 -11.41 4.29
CA ALA A 214 5.47 -11.84 5.66
C ALA A 214 4.29 -11.10 6.32
N LEU A 215 3.88 -9.95 5.77
CA LEU A 215 2.76 -9.16 6.28
C LEU A 215 1.39 -9.64 5.76
N ILE A 216 1.36 -10.37 4.65
CA ILE A 216 0.13 -10.72 3.92
C ILE A 216 -0.85 -11.47 4.83
N TRP A 217 -0.46 -12.66 5.28
CA TRP A 217 -1.34 -13.54 6.04
C TRP A 217 -1.81 -12.99 7.38
N PRO A 218 -0.93 -12.46 8.27
CA PRO A 218 -1.39 -11.97 9.57
C PRO A 218 -2.38 -10.80 9.44
N ILE A 219 -2.22 -9.95 8.41
CA ILE A 219 -3.11 -8.83 8.16
C ILE A 219 -4.42 -9.29 7.51
N LEU A 220 -4.35 -10.08 6.43
CA LEU A 220 -5.54 -10.51 5.70
C LEU A 220 -6.43 -11.43 6.53
N ALA A 221 -5.85 -12.38 7.27
CA ALA A 221 -6.64 -13.28 8.11
C ALA A 221 -7.44 -12.49 9.15
N ARG A 222 -6.84 -11.46 9.76
CA ARG A 222 -7.54 -10.62 10.73
C ARG A 222 -8.56 -9.71 10.08
N LEU A 223 -8.25 -9.13 8.92
CA LEU A 223 -9.20 -8.31 8.17
C LEU A 223 -10.42 -9.13 7.75
N MET A 224 -10.22 -10.32 7.16
CA MET A 224 -11.30 -11.24 6.78
C MET A 224 -12.17 -11.63 7.98
N ASN A 225 -11.56 -12.05 9.08
CA ASN A 225 -12.31 -12.37 10.30
C ASN A 225 -13.12 -11.19 10.86
N ARG A 226 -12.74 -9.95 10.53
CA ARG A 226 -13.44 -8.75 10.97
C ARG A 226 -14.60 -8.37 10.04
N ILE A 227 -14.43 -8.54 8.73
CA ILE A 227 -15.38 -8.06 7.73
C ILE A 227 -16.42 -9.10 7.30
N GLY A 228 -16.24 -10.37 7.71
CA GLY A 228 -17.11 -11.49 7.37
C GLY A 228 -16.83 -12.06 5.98
#